data_AF-A0A9F7RBY5-F1
#
_entry.id   AF-A0A9F7RBY5-F1
#
_cell.length_a   1.000
_cell.length_b   1.000
_cell.length_c   1.000
_cell.angle_alpha   90.00
_cell.angle_beta   90.00
_cell.angle_gamma   90.00
#
_symmetry.space_group_name_H-M   'P 1'
#
loop_
_entity.id
_entity.type
_entity.pdbx_description
1 polymer ?
#
loop_
_entity_poly.entity_id
_entity_poly.type
_entity_poly.pdbx_seq_one_letter_code
_entity_poly.pdbx_strand_id
1 'polypeptide(L)'
;MTVLEQSRKVVQRPMQNGILDANTITRTGTWNVQMLYQCWRLEQLLHEFNNYRLDILGVSKMRWTGNGKMSDGKIVLYSGAKEHHVHGVGMVLSKTAAQALVGRKPISDRILTARFQSRHAKITVIQVYAPTNEADAEEKDAFYDQLQDTIAVVPNHDIKILLGDMNAQHSSDRQGWENVIGPQESAAVTSDNGERLLSLCNLNNLCIGNTYFIHKRIHKKTWRSPDGATHNEIDYVCIHRRWRSALCDVRVFRGADVGSDHHLLVTSIRLKLKRVAGRNTVRSFASEKLKDRVNAEHFHIELTNRFQILDNSASIEEQWAQIKDAAIETAERTIGRRRGTQRERWIQDRTWSLLDERRVKKRQRDQAKTEEERNEASQAYRELDRRVKRSCRADKKDWLDRKGTEAQVAADQGDSRTLFCVVRDLTRARSGSTGPIRDTTGKMLNGKVLQEMTTSLEHEAAKVGLRISTDKTNVMAVSRMTPVRITVSNQLIEEVKQFTYLGSIVAADVSTINIDGEAFLYVHKKVP
;
A
#
# COMPACT_ATOMS: atom_id res chain seq x y z
N MET A 1 -17.68 6.67 31.17
CA MET A 1 -16.29 6.33 30.80
C MET A 1 -16.25 4.89 30.35
N THR A 2 -16.11 4.65 29.05
CA THR A 2 -15.92 3.31 28.49
C THR A 2 -14.55 3.29 27.84
N VAL A 3 -13.72 2.39 28.36
CA VAL A 3 -12.27 2.32 28.18
C VAL A 3 -11.95 1.96 26.72
N LEU A 4 -11.26 2.86 26.04
CA LEU A 4 -10.50 2.59 24.82
C LEU A 4 -9.26 1.79 25.23
N GLU A 5 -9.32 0.46 25.14
CA GLU A 5 -8.24 -0.43 24.72
C GLU A 5 -8.56 -1.86 25.14
N GLN A 6 -8.77 -2.73 24.15
CA GLN A 6 -8.21 -4.09 24.05
C GLN A 6 -8.89 -4.83 22.89
N SER A 7 -8.28 -4.75 21.70
CA SER A 7 -8.31 -5.85 20.74
C SER A 7 -7.14 -5.69 19.76
N ARG A 8 -6.01 -6.29 20.12
CA ARG A 8 -4.91 -6.56 19.18
C ARG A 8 -5.28 -7.79 18.35
N LYS A 9 -5.00 -7.70 17.04
CA LYS A 9 -5.14 -8.71 15.97
C LYS A 9 -6.51 -8.78 15.27
N VAL A 10 -6.96 -7.66 14.69
CA VAL A 10 -7.72 -7.75 13.45
C VAL A 10 -6.70 -7.97 12.33
N VAL A 11 -6.70 -9.16 11.75
CA VAL A 11 -5.98 -9.49 10.52
C VAL A 11 -6.30 -8.40 9.49
N GLN A 12 -5.32 -7.58 9.12
CA GLN A 12 -5.43 -6.67 7.99
C GLN A 12 -5.55 -7.51 6.71
N ARG A 13 -6.76 -7.97 6.40
CA ARG A 13 -7.07 -8.34 5.02
C ARG A 13 -7.03 -7.03 4.22
N PRO A 14 -6.15 -6.88 3.22
CA PRO A 14 -6.26 -5.76 2.31
C PRO A 14 -7.64 -5.85 1.65
N MET A 15 -8.54 -4.89 1.94
CA MET A 15 -9.79 -4.78 1.19
C MET A 15 -9.39 -4.60 -0.28
N GLN A 16 -9.84 -5.51 -1.14
CA GLN A 16 -9.60 -5.41 -2.58
C GLN A 16 -10.22 -4.13 -3.16
N ASN A 17 -11.28 -3.60 -2.53
CA ASN A 17 -11.99 -2.37 -2.90
C ASN A 17 -12.18 -1.45 -1.68
N GLY A 18 -11.16 -0.67 -1.31
CA GLY A 18 -11.28 0.35 -0.25
C GLY A 18 -11.89 1.66 -0.77
N ILE A 19 -12.51 2.45 0.11
CA ILE A 19 -12.92 3.83 -0.21
C ILE A 19 -11.69 4.74 -0.28
N LEU A 20 -11.63 5.66 -1.25
CA LEU A 20 -10.51 6.59 -1.51
C LEU A 20 -9.20 5.87 -1.91
N ASP A 21 -9.09 5.54 -3.20
CA ASP A 21 -7.90 4.93 -3.82
C ASP A 21 -7.13 5.93 -4.69
N ALA A 22 -5.93 5.55 -5.13
CA ALA A 22 -5.15 6.33 -6.09
C ALA A 22 -5.71 6.25 -7.53
N ASN A 23 -6.45 5.19 -7.86
CA ASN A 23 -6.96 4.95 -9.21
C ASN A 23 -8.42 5.35 -9.40
N THR A 24 -9.19 5.54 -8.32
CA THR A 24 -10.62 5.85 -8.38
C THR A 24 -10.90 7.22 -7.76
N ILE A 25 -11.94 7.90 -8.26
CA ILE A 25 -12.47 9.10 -7.60
C ILE A 25 -13.47 8.64 -6.56
N THR A 26 -13.30 9.08 -5.32
CA THR A 26 -14.32 9.03 -4.29
C THR A 26 -15.08 10.34 -4.27
N ARG A 27 -16.40 10.28 -4.30
CA ARG A 27 -17.27 11.46 -4.25
C ARG A 27 -17.86 11.59 -2.87
N THR A 28 -17.54 12.67 -2.17
CA THR A 28 -18.16 12.97 -0.88
C THR A 28 -18.88 14.29 -0.96
N GLY A 29 -19.97 14.47 -0.22
CA GLY A 29 -20.71 15.73 -0.24
C GLY A 29 -21.28 16.10 1.13
N THR A 30 -21.80 17.30 1.23
CA THR A 30 -22.61 17.77 2.36
C THR A 30 -23.89 18.44 1.84
N TRP A 31 -24.99 18.24 2.54
CA TRP A 31 -26.26 18.89 2.23
C TRP A 31 -27.07 19.16 3.50
N ASN A 32 -27.43 20.41 3.71
CA ASN A 32 -28.47 20.77 4.67
C ASN A 32 -29.85 20.55 4.03
N VAL A 33 -30.66 19.68 4.63
CA VAL A 33 -31.93 19.21 4.05
C VAL A 33 -33.16 19.77 4.76
N GLN A 34 -32.96 20.67 5.73
CA GLN A 34 -33.94 21.29 6.62
C GLN A 34 -34.74 20.36 7.54
N MET A 35 -35.25 19.23 7.04
CA MET A 35 -36.01 18.22 7.78
C MET A 35 -36.07 16.90 6.99
N LEU A 36 -35.79 15.76 7.63
CA LEU A 36 -35.99 14.41 7.04
C LEU A 36 -37.06 13.57 7.74
N TYR A 37 -37.85 14.16 8.63
CA TYR A 37 -38.88 13.43 9.37
C TYR A 37 -40.00 12.90 8.46
N GLN A 38 -40.27 13.56 7.33
CA GLN A 38 -41.27 13.13 6.35
C GLN A 38 -40.79 11.87 5.60
N CYS A 39 -41.65 10.85 5.51
CA CYS A 39 -41.30 9.55 4.95
C CYS A 39 -40.77 9.58 3.51
N TRP A 40 -41.21 10.53 2.67
CA TRP A 40 -40.75 10.64 1.28
C TRP A 40 -39.44 11.43 1.11
N ARG A 41 -39.06 12.30 2.06
CA ARG A 41 -37.86 13.15 1.91
C ARG A 41 -36.58 12.34 1.97
N LEU A 42 -36.57 11.27 2.77
CA LEU A 42 -35.43 10.35 2.79
C LEU A 42 -35.25 9.67 1.43
N GLU A 43 -36.33 9.19 0.82
CA GLU A 43 -36.27 8.55 -0.51
C GLU A 43 -35.75 9.52 -1.59
N GLN A 44 -36.20 10.78 -1.58
CA GLN A 44 -35.68 11.82 -2.47
C GLN A 44 -34.17 12.03 -2.27
N LEU A 45 -33.72 12.14 -1.01
CA LEU A 45 -32.30 12.27 -0.68
C LEU A 45 -31.49 11.06 -1.18
N LEU A 46 -32.00 9.83 -0.99
CA LEU A 46 -31.36 8.61 -1.45
C LEU A 46 -31.34 8.51 -2.98
N HIS A 47 -32.36 9.01 -3.66
CA HIS A 47 -32.40 9.14 -5.11
C HIS A 47 -31.31 10.08 -5.62
N GLU A 48 -31.21 11.29 -5.06
CA GLU A 48 -30.17 12.27 -5.42
C GLU A 48 -28.76 11.77 -5.11
N PHE A 49 -28.59 11.07 -3.97
CA PHE A 49 -27.34 10.40 -3.63
C PHE A 49 -26.88 9.46 -4.76
N ASN A 50 -27.80 8.71 -5.36
CA ASN A 50 -27.51 7.81 -6.47
C ASN A 50 -27.25 8.57 -7.78
N ASN A 51 -28.06 9.59 -8.10
CA ASN A 51 -27.93 10.40 -9.31
C ASN A 51 -26.54 11.04 -9.41
N TYR A 52 -26.03 11.57 -8.29
CA TYR A 52 -24.70 12.18 -8.22
C TYR A 52 -23.57 11.18 -7.94
N ARG A 53 -23.89 9.89 -7.78
CA ARG A 53 -22.96 8.78 -7.52
C ARG A 53 -22.07 9.06 -6.32
N LEU A 54 -22.68 9.47 -5.21
CA LEU A 54 -21.96 9.76 -3.98
C LEU A 54 -21.52 8.47 -3.28
N ASP A 55 -20.39 8.55 -2.58
CA ASP A 55 -19.89 7.50 -1.70
C ASP A 55 -20.26 7.78 -0.24
N ILE A 56 -20.10 9.04 0.18
CA ILE A 56 -20.43 9.54 1.52
C ILE A 56 -21.14 10.88 1.35
N LEU A 57 -22.31 11.03 1.95
CA LEU A 57 -23.03 12.29 2.00
C LEU A 57 -23.27 12.66 3.46
N GLY A 58 -22.65 13.74 3.89
CA GLY A 58 -22.98 14.41 5.14
C GLY A 58 -24.32 15.14 5.04
N VAL A 59 -25.13 15.04 6.08
CA VAL A 59 -26.46 15.64 6.12
C VAL A 59 -26.59 16.49 7.38
N SER A 60 -27.12 17.70 7.22
CA SER A 60 -27.39 18.63 8.32
C SER A 60 -28.89 18.98 8.38
N LYS A 61 -29.37 19.36 9.57
CA LYS A 61 -30.81 19.57 9.89
C LYS A 61 -31.68 18.34 9.56
N MET A 62 -31.25 17.14 9.97
CA MET A 62 -32.08 15.93 9.82
C MET A 62 -33.36 16.00 10.67
N ARG A 63 -33.28 16.64 11.84
CA ARG A 63 -34.34 16.74 12.87
C ARG A 63 -34.85 15.40 13.38
N TRP A 64 -34.03 14.36 13.32
CA TRP A 64 -34.32 13.08 13.98
C TRP A 64 -33.84 13.12 15.43
N THR A 65 -34.54 12.40 16.30
CA THR A 65 -34.18 12.27 17.71
C THR A 65 -33.25 11.07 17.94
N GLY A 66 -32.46 11.15 19.01
CA GLY A 66 -31.53 10.11 19.40
C GLY A 66 -30.35 9.92 18.44
N ASN A 67 -29.68 8.77 18.55
CA ASN A 67 -28.58 8.41 17.65
C ASN A 67 -28.70 6.95 17.26
N GLY A 68 -28.34 6.62 16.02
CA GLY A 68 -28.65 5.31 15.50
C GLY A 68 -28.16 5.05 14.10
N LYS A 69 -28.26 3.79 13.69
CA LYS A 69 -27.91 3.30 12.35
C LYS A 69 -29.20 2.79 11.72
N MET A 70 -29.48 3.21 10.51
CA MET A 70 -30.56 2.66 9.71
C MET A 70 -30.00 2.02 8.45
N SER A 71 -30.68 0.97 7.97
CA SER A 71 -30.38 0.30 6.71
C SER A 71 -31.68 0.21 5.91
N ASP A 72 -31.89 1.20 5.05
CA ASP A 72 -33.06 1.27 4.18
C ASP A 72 -32.60 1.66 2.77
N GLY A 73 -32.28 0.65 1.95
CA GLY A 73 -31.55 0.79 0.68
C GLY A 73 -30.07 1.19 0.81
N LYS A 74 -29.75 2.15 1.69
CA LYS A 74 -28.41 2.62 2.06
C LYS A 74 -28.22 2.62 3.57
N ILE A 75 -26.98 2.76 4.02
CA ILE A 75 -26.69 2.89 5.45
C ILE A 75 -26.72 4.38 5.81
N VAL A 76 -27.57 4.73 6.76
CA VAL A 76 -27.65 6.09 7.33
C VAL A 76 -27.18 6.04 8.77
N LEU A 77 -26.16 6.84 9.09
CA LEU A 77 -25.72 7.11 10.45
C LEU A 77 -26.32 8.45 10.87
N TYR A 78 -26.90 8.56 12.07
CA TYR A 78 -27.46 9.82 12.54
C TYR A 78 -27.16 10.08 14.02
N SER A 79 -27.14 11.36 14.36
CA SER A 79 -26.99 11.90 15.70
C SER A 79 -27.88 13.14 15.81
N GLY A 80 -28.82 13.12 16.74
CA GLY A 80 -29.75 14.22 16.98
C GLY A 80 -30.08 14.38 18.46
N ALA A 81 -30.91 15.37 18.77
CA ALA A 81 -31.27 15.69 20.15
C ALA A 81 -32.08 14.55 20.79
N LYS A 82 -32.04 14.44 22.12
CA LYS A 82 -32.67 13.32 22.83
C LYS A 82 -34.19 13.30 22.67
N GLU A 83 -34.84 14.44 22.83
CA GLU A 83 -36.30 14.53 22.99
C GLU A 83 -36.97 15.49 22.00
N HIS A 84 -36.20 16.35 21.32
CA HIS A 84 -36.74 17.38 20.44
C HIS A 84 -36.29 17.17 18.99
N HIS A 85 -37.19 17.42 18.03
CA HIS A 85 -36.90 17.37 16.59
C HIS A 85 -36.19 18.63 16.10
N VAL A 86 -35.08 18.97 16.74
CA VAL A 86 -34.23 20.12 16.44
C VAL A 86 -32.84 19.64 16.00
N HIS A 87 -32.16 20.46 15.19
CA HIS A 87 -30.83 20.19 14.67
C HIS A 87 -30.74 18.82 13.97
N GLY A 88 -29.76 18.00 14.34
CA GLY A 88 -29.55 16.65 13.82
C GLY A 88 -28.60 16.63 12.63
N VAL A 89 -27.59 15.76 12.72
CA VAL A 89 -26.61 15.50 11.68
C VAL A 89 -26.56 14.01 11.35
N GLY A 90 -26.16 13.71 10.12
CA GLY A 90 -26.02 12.33 9.69
C GLY A 90 -25.06 12.13 8.53
N MET A 91 -24.86 10.86 8.18
CA MET A 91 -24.09 10.45 7.03
C MET A 91 -24.79 9.31 6.30
N VAL A 92 -25.08 9.51 5.02
CA VAL A 92 -25.53 8.47 4.10
C VAL A 92 -24.32 7.84 3.44
N LEU A 93 -24.27 6.51 3.42
CA LEU A 93 -23.12 5.73 2.93
C LEU A 93 -23.53 4.84 1.75
N SER A 94 -22.69 4.82 0.72
CA SER A 94 -22.75 3.80 -0.33
C SER A 94 -22.46 2.41 0.25
N LYS A 95 -22.79 1.35 -0.48
CA LYS A 95 -22.48 -0.03 -0.06
C LYS A 95 -20.98 -0.23 0.19
N THR A 96 -20.14 0.36 -0.65
CA THR A 96 -18.67 0.32 -0.50
C THR A 96 -18.20 1.10 0.73
N ALA A 97 -18.73 2.31 0.94
CA ALA A 97 -18.41 3.12 2.12
C ALA A 97 -18.85 2.43 3.43
N ALA A 98 -20.03 1.81 3.41
CA ALA A 98 -20.57 1.01 4.50
C ALA A 98 -19.69 -0.18 4.86
N GLN A 99 -19.17 -0.91 3.86
CA GLN A 99 -18.23 -2.03 4.09
C GLN A 99 -16.88 -1.55 4.62
N ALA A 100 -16.46 -0.34 4.26
CA ALA A 100 -15.25 0.29 4.76
C ALA A 100 -15.41 0.93 6.15
N LEU A 101 -16.63 1.05 6.69
CA LEU A 101 -16.88 1.72 7.97
C LEU A 101 -16.23 0.93 9.12
N VAL A 102 -15.25 1.55 9.79
CA VAL A 102 -14.55 1.00 10.96
C VAL A 102 -15.35 1.30 12.23
N GLY A 103 -15.89 2.51 12.34
CA GLY A 103 -16.63 2.94 13.50
C GLY A 103 -17.22 4.33 13.33
N ARG A 104 -18.16 4.66 14.21
CA ARG A 104 -18.81 5.97 14.28
C ARG A 104 -18.85 6.47 15.72
N LYS A 105 -18.93 7.77 15.89
CA LYS A 105 -19.09 8.41 17.19
C LYS A 105 -20.06 9.60 17.05
N PRO A 106 -21.31 9.47 17.53
CA PRO A 106 -22.18 10.64 17.71
C PRO A 106 -21.61 11.46 18.87
N ILE A 107 -21.21 12.71 18.62
CA ILE A 107 -20.61 13.60 19.62
C ILE A 107 -21.70 14.47 20.25
N SER A 108 -22.51 15.09 19.39
CA SER A 108 -23.67 15.91 19.75
C SER A 108 -24.73 15.82 18.64
N ASP A 109 -25.84 16.51 18.81
CA ASP A 109 -26.86 16.71 17.78
C ASP A 109 -26.38 17.57 16.59
N ARG A 110 -25.20 18.20 16.73
CA ARG A 110 -24.53 19.01 15.71
C ARG A 110 -23.24 18.40 15.15
N ILE A 111 -22.68 17.36 15.77
CA ILE A 111 -21.39 16.76 15.34
C ILE A 111 -21.48 15.22 15.31
N LEU A 112 -21.14 14.65 14.16
CA LEU A 112 -21.04 13.20 13.95
C LEU A 112 -19.71 12.86 13.29
N THR A 113 -18.98 11.89 13.86
CA THR A 113 -17.73 11.38 13.26
C THR A 113 -17.90 9.96 12.77
N ALA A 114 -17.36 9.66 11.59
CA ALA A 114 -17.25 8.30 11.05
C ALA A 114 -15.85 8.04 10.51
N ARG A 115 -15.29 6.88 10.85
CA ARG A 115 -13.95 6.45 10.43
C ARG A 115 -14.05 5.27 9.47
N PHE A 116 -13.31 5.36 8.37
CA PHE A 116 -13.33 4.40 7.26
C PHE A 116 -11.95 3.82 6.99
N GLN A 117 -11.94 2.55 6.61
CA GLN A 117 -10.76 1.82 6.17
C GLN A 117 -10.52 2.10 4.68
N SER A 118 -9.32 2.57 4.34
CA SER A 118 -8.84 2.57 2.94
C SER A 118 -7.62 1.68 2.77
N ARG A 119 -7.16 1.55 1.53
CA ARG A 119 -5.95 0.83 1.17
C ARG A 119 -4.68 1.49 1.70
N HIS A 120 -4.60 2.81 1.76
CA HIS A 120 -3.36 3.55 1.98
C HIS A 120 -3.33 4.36 3.27
N ALA A 121 -4.46 4.93 3.67
CA ALA A 121 -4.61 5.69 4.92
C ALA A 121 -6.09 5.71 5.35
N LYS A 122 -6.38 5.46 6.62
CA LYS A 122 -7.75 5.56 7.13
C LYS A 122 -8.27 6.98 6.95
N ILE A 123 -9.58 7.11 6.75
CA ILE A 123 -10.24 8.40 6.53
C ILE A 123 -11.17 8.62 7.70
N THR A 124 -11.14 9.80 8.27
CA THR A 124 -12.11 10.21 9.28
C THR A 124 -12.89 11.40 8.72
N VAL A 125 -14.19 11.20 8.56
CA VAL A 125 -15.14 12.23 8.13
C VAL A 125 -15.85 12.75 9.38
N ILE A 126 -15.90 14.06 9.53
CA ILE A 126 -16.60 14.75 10.60
C ILE A 126 -17.70 15.58 9.92
N GLN A 127 -18.96 15.22 10.14
CA GLN A 127 -20.11 15.99 9.69
C GLN A 127 -20.52 16.96 10.79
N VAL A 128 -20.76 18.22 10.40
CA VAL A 128 -21.12 19.28 11.35
C VAL A 128 -22.31 20.14 10.91
N TYR A 129 -22.98 20.70 11.91
CA TYR A 129 -23.97 21.76 11.75
C TYR A 129 -23.77 22.84 12.83
N ALA A 130 -23.06 23.91 12.49
CA ALA A 130 -22.73 24.97 13.43
C ALA A 130 -23.95 25.81 13.85
N PRO A 131 -23.93 26.46 15.02
CA PRO A 131 -24.89 27.51 15.38
C PRO A 131 -24.90 28.64 14.33
N THR A 132 -26.01 29.37 14.24
CA THR A 132 -26.12 30.52 13.33
C THR A 132 -25.21 31.66 13.79
N ASN A 133 -24.90 32.60 12.89
CA ASN A 133 -23.99 33.70 13.23
C ASN A 133 -24.58 34.63 14.32
N GLU A 134 -25.91 34.70 14.36
CA GLU A 134 -26.74 35.45 15.32
C GLU A 134 -26.90 34.74 16.67
N ALA A 135 -26.45 33.49 16.80
CA ALA A 135 -26.49 32.79 18.08
C ALA A 135 -25.56 33.46 19.11
N ASP A 136 -25.82 33.19 20.39
CA ASP A 136 -25.03 33.72 21.48
C ASP A 136 -23.56 33.27 21.38
N ALA A 137 -22.65 34.16 21.81
CA ALA A 137 -21.21 33.89 21.74
C ALA A 137 -20.84 32.59 22.49
N GLU A 138 -21.47 32.35 23.63
CA GLU A 138 -21.27 31.16 24.46
C GLU A 138 -21.67 29.86 23.74
N GLU A 139 -22.77 29.85 22.98
CA GLU A 139 -23.17 28.68 22.20
C GLU A 139 -22.16 28.41 21.07
N LYS A 140 -21.68 29.48 20.41
CA LYS A 140 -20.66 29.38 19.37
C LYS A 140 -19.35 28.86 19.94
N ASP A 141 -18.85 29.44 21.03
CA ASP A 141 -17.62 29.02 21.72
C ASP A 141 -17.70 27.53 22.10
N ALA A 142 -18.77 27.12 22.78
CA ALA A 142 -18.96 25.73 23.18
C ALA A 142 -18.98 24.75 21.99
N PHE A 143 -19.59 25.13 20.86
CA PHE A 143 -19.59 24.34 19.65
C PHE A 143 -18.18 24.20 19.05
N TYR A 144 -17.45 25.30 18.88
CA TYR A 144 -16.11 25.29 18.28
C TYR A 144 -15.10 24.57 19.18
N ASP A 145 -15.21 24.69 20.50
CA ASP A 145 -14.38 23.94 21.46
C ASP A 145 -14.65 22.43 21.36
N GLN A 146 -15.92 22.01 21.33
CA GLN A 146 -16.28 20.60 21.14
C GLN A 146 -15.79 20.06 19.79
N LEU A 147 -15.85 20.88 18.74
CA LEU A 147 -15.34 20.52 17.41
C LEU A 147 -13.81 20.39 17.42
N GLN A 148 -13.11 21.29 18.10
CA GLN A 148 -11.66 21.24 18.29
C GLN A 148 -11.24 19.94 18.99
N ASP A 149 -11.90 19.59 20.09
CA ASP A 149 -11.67 18.33 20.81
C ASP A 149 -11.93 17.11 19.92
N THR A 150 -13.00 17.16 19.13
CA THR A 150 -13.34 16.08 18.19
C THR A 150 -12.22 15.88 17.17
N ILE A 151 -11.68 16.95 16.59
CA ILE A 151 -10.58 16.88 15.62
C ILE A 151 -9.26 16.43 16.25
N ALA A 152 -9.01 16.82 17.50
CA ALA A 152 -7.80 16.47 18.27
C ALA A 152 -7.74 14.96 18.58
N VAL A 153 -8.88 14.33 18.86
CA VAL A 153 -8.97 12.88 19.10
C VAL A 153 -8.73 12.06 17.83
N VAL A 154 -8.91 12.64 16.64
CA VAL A 154 -8.68 11.92 15.37
C VAL A 154 -7.18 11.65 15.17
N PRO A 155 -6.77 10.39 14.91
CA PRO A 155 -5.36 10.06 14.70
C PRO A 155 -4.70 10.87 13.58
N ASN A 156 -3.46 11.31 13.81
CA ASN A 156 -2.73 12.16 12.86
C ASN A 156 -2.37 11.48 11.52
N HIS A 157 -2.39 10.15 11.48
CA HIS A 157 -2.17 9.40 10.23
C HIS A 157 -3.42 9.25 9.37
N ASP A 158 -4.60 9.62 9.90
CA ASP A 158 -5.84 9.59 9.15
C ASP A 158 -5.95 10.81 8.21
N ILE A 159 -6.67 10.61 7.10
CA ILE A 159 -7.14 11.71 6.26
C ILE A 159 -8.35 12.31 6.95
N LYS A 160 -8.19 13.50 7.54
CA LYS A 160 -9.27 14.24 8.18
C LYS A 160 -10.04 15.04 7.13
N ILE A 161 -11.35 14.83 7.05
CA ILE A 161 -12.28 15.58 6.20
C ILE A 161 -13.39 16.13 7.09
N LEU A 162 -13.54 17.45 7.13
CA LEU A 162 -14.64 18.15 7.77
C LEU A 162 -15.65 18.53 6.70
N LEU A 163 -16.90 18.14 6.90
CA LEU A 163 -18.02 18.40 6.00
C LEU A 163 -19.14 19.03 6.82
N GLY A 164 -19.85 20.00 6.26
CA GLY A 164 -21.03 20.50 6.94
C GLY A 164 -21.42 21.92 6.61
N ASP A 165 -22.51 22.31 7.24
CA ASP A 165 -22.98 23.69 7.28
C ASP A 165 -22.33 24.37 8.49
N MET A 166 -21.43 25.30 8.23
CA MET A 166 -20.69 26.04 9.25
C MET A 166 -21.35 27.36 9.62
N ASN A 167 -22.44 27.76 8.93
CA ASN A 167 -23.04 29.10 9.09
C ASN A 167 -21.99 30.23 9.12
N ALA A 168 -20.93 30.07 8.33
CA ALA A 168 -19.76 30.93 8.34
C ALA A 168 -19.61 31.56 6.96
N GLN A 169 -19.24 32.83 6.92
CA GLN A 169 -18.79 33.53 5.72
C GLN A 169 -17.39 34.06 5.97
N HIS A 170 -16.48 33.85 5.03
CA HIS A 170 -15.13 34.38 5.09
C HIS A 170 -14.85 35.26 3.87
N SER A 171 -14.09 36.33 4.08
CA SER A 171 -13.67 37.21 2.99
C SER A 171 -12.68 36.49 2.07
N SER A 172 -12.37 37.16 0.96
CA SER A 172 -11.34 36.70 0.02
C SER A 172 -9.94 37.20 0.41
N ASP A 173 -9.78 37.87 1.55
CA ASP A 173 -8.49 38.32 2.05
C ASP A 173 -7.69 37.12 2.58
N ARG A 174 -6.54 36.89 1.95
CA ARG A 174 -5.69 35.73 2.21
C ARG A 174 -4.53 36.03 3.13
N GLN A 175 -4.32 37.29 3.51
CA GLN A 175 -3.18 37.68 4.31
C GLN A 175 -3.22 36.94 5.67
N GLY A 176 -2.22 36.11 5.92
CA GLY A 176 -2.14 35.26 7.13
C GLY A 176 -2.95 33.96 7.07
N TRP A 177 -3.75 33.75 6.02
CA TRP A 177 -4.60 32.56 5.82
C TRP A 177 -4.23 31.78 4.57
N GLU A 178 -3.08 32.02 3.95
CA GLU A 178 -2.68 31.47 2.64
C GLU A 178 -2.63 29.93 2.64
N ASN A 179 -2.43 29.34 3.81
CA ASN A 179 -2.40 27.90 4.04
C ASN A 179 -3.79 27.27 4.25
N VAL A 180 -4.79 28.09 4.59
CA VAL A 180 -6.17 27.66 4.89
C VAL A 180 -7.07 27.91 3.69
N ILE A 181 -6.99 29.10 3.10
CA ILE A 181 -7.82 29.51 1.98
C ILE A 181 -7.01 29.60 0.67
N GLY A 182 -7.62 29.05 -0.37
CA GLY A 182 -7.15 29.10 -1.74
C GLY A 182 -7.37 30.47 -2.39
N PRO A 183 -6.95 30.61 -3.67
CA PRO A 183 -6.93 31.89 -4.37
C PRO A 183 -8.30 32.39 -4.85
N GLN A 184 -9.38 31.63 -4.63
CA GLN A 184 -10.68 31.96 -5.20
C GLN A 184 -11.53 32.81 -4.27
N GLU A 185 -12.24 33.76 -4.87
CA GLU A 185 -13.17 34.64 -4.16
C GLU A 185 -14.32 33.86 -3.50
N SER A 186 -14.70 34.30 -2.29
CA SER A 186 -15.83 33.81 -1.49
C SER A 186 -16.82 34.93 -1.11
N ALA A 187 -16.82 35.43 0.13
CA ALA A 187 -17.65 36.55 0.58
C ALA A 187 -16.88 37.88 0.56
N ALA A 188 -17.62 38.98 0.71
CA ALA A 188 -17.03 40.32 0.80
C ALA A 188 -16.44 40.59 2.19
N VAL A 189 -17.11 40.13 3.24
CA VAL A 189 -16.76 40.36 4.64
C VAL A 189 -16.70 39.04 5.38
N THR A 190 -15.77 38.92 6.33
CA THR A 190 -15.69 37.77 7.24
C THR A 190 -16.67 37.97 8.38
N SER A 191 -17.54 36.98 8.61
CA SER A 191 -18.42 36.89 9.76
C SER A 191 -17.67 36.38 11.00
N ASP A 192 -18.24 36.53 12.20
CA ASP A 192 -17.69 35.96 13.45
C ASP A 192 -17.47 34.43 13.34
N ASN A 193 -18.47 33.69 12.85
CA ASN A 193 -18.31 32.26 12.53
C ASN A 193 -17.23 32.00 11.47
N GLY A 194 -17.01 32.95 10.56
CA GLY A 194 -15.93 32.94 9.57
C GLY A 194 -14.54 32.96 10.22
N GLU A 195 -14.31 33.88 11.14
CA GLU A 195 -13.04 33.99 11.87
C GLU A 195 -12.77 32.74 12.71
N ARG A 196 -13.80 32.21 13.36
CA ARG A 196 -13.76 30.97 14.13
C ARG A 196 -13.42 29.76 13.26
N LEU A 197 -14.05 29.63 12.10
CA LEU A 197 -13.76 28.58 11.11
C LEU A 197 -12.31 28.68 10.59
N LEU A 198 -11.85 29.89 10.23
CA LEU A 198 -10.48 30.11 9.76
C LEU A 198 -9.46 29.73 10.83
N SER A 199 -9.67 30.18 12.07
CA SER A 199 -8.82 29.87 13.22
C SER A 199 -8.76 28.38 13.49
N LEU A 200 -9.92 27.70 13.56
CA LEU A 200 -10.02 26.25 13.70
C LEU A 200 -9.24 25.52 12.59
N CYS A 201 -9.40 25.96 11.35
CA CYS A 201 -8.72 25.32 10.22
C CYS A 201 -7.20 25.50 10.30
N ASN A 202 -6.73 26.69 10.65
CA ASN A 202 -5.29 26.96 10.79
C ASN A 202 -4.65 26.11 11.89
N LEU A 203 -5.28 26.07 13.08
CA LEU A 203 -4.80 25.27 14.23
C LEU A 203 -4.68 23.77 13.89
N ASN A 204 -5.63 23.24 13.12
CA ASN A 204 -5.68 21.82 12.78
C ASN A 204 -5.06 21.46 11.43
N ASN A 205 -4.35 22.39 10.78
CA ASN A 205 -3.80 22.22 9.44
C ASN A 205 -4.87 21.75 8.42
N LEU A 206 -6.09 22.27 8.49
CA LEU A 206 -7.14 22.06 7.49
C LEU A 206 -7.12 23.19 6.46
N CYS A 207 -7.48 22.86 5.22
CA CYS A 207 -7.69 23.84 4.17
C CYS A 207 -9.13 23.76 3.64
N ILE A 208 -9.72 24.91 3.32
CA ILE A 208 -11.09 25.05 2.84
C ILE A 208 -11.13 24.74 1.33
N GLY A 209 -11.60 23.55 0.99
CA GLY A 209 -11.60 23.01 -0.37
C GLY A 209 -12.35 23.88 -1.38
N ASN A 210 -13.44 24.53 -0.96
CA ASN A 210 -14.27 25.38 -1.81
C ASN A 210 -13.49 26.52 -2.49
N THR A 211 -12.41 26.99 -1.85
CA THR A 211 -11.65 28.19 -2.26
C THR A 211 -10.51 27.91 -3.25
N TYR A 212 -10.32 26.65 -3.67
CA TYR A 212 -9.19 26.27 -4.54
C TYR A 212 -9.54 26.15 -6.02
N PHE A 213 -10.81 26.01 -6.38
CA PHE A 213 -11.23 25.66 -7.75
C PHE A 213 -11.98 26.82 -8.43
N ILE A 214 -11.62 27.08 -9.69
CA ILE A 214 -12.24 28.14 -10.50
C ILE A 214 -13.61 27.65 -10.97
N HIS A 215 -14.66 28.29 -10.46
CA HIS A 215 -16.04 27.97 -10.79
C HIS A 215 -16.89 29.23 -10.98
N LYS A 216 -17.94 29.12 -11.79
CA LYS A 216 -19.00 30.15 -11.89
C LYS A 216 -19.69 30.30 -10.52
N ARG A 217 -20.20 31.49 -10.19
CA ARG A 217 -20.89 31.77 -8.91
C ARG A 217 -22.00 30.77 -8.57
N ILE A 218 -22.73 30.29 -9.58
CA ILE A 218 -23.79 29.26 -9.43
C ILE A 218 -23.28 27.92 -8.87
N HIS A 219 -21.97 27.65 -8.99
CA HIS A 219 -21.31 26.44 -8.54
C HIS A 219 -20.50 26.65 -7.24
N LYS A 220 -20.57 27.84 -6.65
CA LYS A 220 -19.92 28.21 -5.38
C LYS A 220 -20.91 28.45 -4.25
N LYS A 221 -22.00 29.17 -4.52
CA LYS A 221 -22.98 29.55 -3.48
C LYS A 221 -23.83 28.35 -3.09
N THR A 222 -23.86 28.04 -1.79
CA THR A 222 -24.45 26.83 -1.20
C THR A 222 -25.83 27.07 -0.62
N TRP A 223 -26.19 28.31 -0.34
CA TRP A 223 -27.49 28.68 0.24
C TRP A 223 -28.13 29.84 -0.50
N ARG A 224 -29.46 29.83 -0.57
CA ARG A 224 -30.28 30.91 -1.12
C ARG A 224 -31.31 31.36 -0.07
N SER A 225 -31.45 32.67 0.11
CA SER A 225 -32.45 33.22 1.02
C SER A 225 -33.89 32.91 0.59
N PRO A 226 -34.86 32.88 1.51
CA PRO A 226 -36.28 32.65 1.19
C PRO A 226 -36.85 33.66 0.19
N ASP A 227 -36.40 34.92 0.24
CA ASP A 227 -36.77 35.98 -0.73
C ASP A 227 -36.13 35.78 -2.12
N GLY A 228 -35.20 34.83 -2.22
CA GLY A 228 -34.49 34.46 -3.43
C GLY A 228 -33.40 35.43 -3.89
N ALA A 229 -33.15 36.53 -3.18
CA ALA A 229 -32.23 37.59 -3.57
C ALA A 229 -30.77 37.30 -3.16
N THR A 230 -30.58 36.84 -1.93
CA THR A 230 -29.25 36.65 -1.33
C THR A 230 -28.76 35.22 -1.52
N HIS A 231 -27.47 35.07 -1.83
CA HIS A 231 -26.83 33.78 -2.02
C HIS A 231 -25.49 33.73 -1.29
N ASN A 232 -25.39 32.83 -0.32
CA ASN A 232 -24.23 32.71 0.55
C ASN A 232 -23.50 31.38 0.34
N GLU A 233 -22.26 31.34 0.77
CA GLU A 233 -21.45 30.13 0.87
C GLU A 233 -21.27 29.88 2.37
N ILE A 234 -21.99 28.89 2.90
CA ILE A 234 -21.99 28.55 4.33
C ILE A 234 -21.77 27.06 4.57
N ASP A 235 -21.84 26.25 3.51
CA ASP A 235 -21.50 24.83 3.54
C ASP A 235 -20.07 24.63 3.04
N TYR A 236 -19.26 23.87 3.76
CA TYR A 236 -17.84 23.72 3.48
C TYR A 236 -17.39 22.27 3.46
N VAL A 237 -16.38 22.05 2.61
CA VAL A 237 -15.53 20.86 2.64
C VAL A 237 -14.14 21.30 3.05
N CYS A 238 -13.66 20.90 4.23
CA CYS A 238 -12.28 21.10 4.63
C CYS A 238 -11.54 19.77 4.66
N ILE A 239 -10.27 19.77 4.22
CA ILE A 239 -9.42 18.58 4.24
C ILE A 239 -8.08 18.93 4.89
N HIS A 240 -7.46 17.96 5.56
CA HIS A 240 -6.13 18.14 6.08
C HIS A 240 -5.13 18.51 4.98
N ARG A 241 -4.34 19.58 5.20
CA ARG A 241 -3.46 20.26 4.23
C ARG A 241 -2.51 19.32 3.50
N ARG A 242 -1.96 18.32 4.20
CA ARG A 242 -1.12 17.26 3.61
C ARG A 242 -1.79 16.54 2.43
N TRP A 243 -3.11 16.42 2.47
CA TRP A 243 -3.93 15.73 1.47
C TRP A 243 -4.65 16.68 0.52
N ARG A 244 -4.38 17.99 0.59
CA ARG A 244 -4.98 19.01 -0.30
C ARG A 244 -4.85 18.65 -1.78
N SER A 245 -3.71 18.09 -2.19
CA SER A 245 -3.48 17.68 -3.60
C SER A 245 -4.37 16.52 -4.06
N ALA A 246 -5.03 15.82 -3.14
CA ALA A 246 -5.99 14.77 -3.43
C ALA A 246 -7.37 15.32 -3.84
N LEU A 247 -7.69 16.56 -3.47
CA LEU A 247 -8.88 17.24 -3.97
C LEU A 247 -8.73 17.44 -5.48
N CYS A 248 -9.70 16.92 -6.23
CA CYS A 248 -9.79 17.08 -7.67
C CYS A 248 -10.80 18.15 -8.05
N ASP A 249 -11.87 18.30 -7.27
CA ASP A 249 -12.92 19.31 -7.48
C ASP A 249 -13.73 19.52 -6.19
N VAL A 250 -14.28 20.72 -5.98
CA VAL A 250 -15.23 21.04 -4.91
C VAL A 250 -16.27 21.99 -5.49
N ARG A 251 -17.50 21.50 -5.68
CA ARG A 251 -18.51 22.16 -6.51
C ARG A 251 -19.92 22.00 -5.96
N VAL A 252 -20.72 23.05 -6.10
CA VAL A 252 -22.16 23.05 -5.82
C VAL A 252 -22.97 22.58 -7.04
N PHE A 253 -23.92 21.69 -6.80
CA PHE A 253 -24.84 21.11 -7.77
C PHE A 253 -26.28 21.59 -7.51
N ARG A 254 -26.66 22.69 -8.17
CA ARG A 254 -28.01 23.28 -8.06
C ARG A 254 -29.13 22.46 -8.71
N GLY A 255 -28.79 21.47 -9.53
CA GLY A 255 -29.78 20.57 -10.13
C GLY A 255 -30.27 19.49 -9.17
N ALA A 256 -29.59 19.27 -8.04
CA ALA A 256 -30.05 18.38 -6.99
C ALA A 256 -31.16 19.09 -6.20
N ASP A 257 -32.29 18.42 -6.02
CA ASP A 257 -33.43 19.01 -5.30
C ASP A 257 -34.06 18.03 -4.30
N VAL A 258 -34.30 18.53 -3.09
CA VAL A 258 -35.02 17.86 -1.99
C VAL A 258 -35.96 18.85 -1.28
N GLY A 259 -36.28 19.98 -1.91
CA GLY A 259 -37.06 21.05 -1.30
C GLY A 259 -36.33 21.72 -0.13
N SER A 260 -35.04 22.00 -0.32
CA SER A 260 -34.18 22.75 0.61
C SER A 260 -33.74 24.07 -0.02
N ASP A 261 -33.54 25.09 0.80
CA ASP A 261 -32.91 26.36 0.43
C ASP A 261 -31.38 26.26 0.32
N HIS A 262 -30.80 25.13 0.76
CA HIS A 262 -29.41 24.77 0.49
C HIS A 262 -29.27 23.86 -0.73
N HIS A 263 -28.12 24.00 -1.39
CA HIS A 263 -27.72 23.21 -2.53
C HIS A 263 -26.67 22.16 -2.13
N LEU A 264 -26.70 21.01 -2.81
CA LEU A 264 -25.73 19.95 -2.61
C LEU A 264 -24.30 20.40 -2.96
N LEU A 265 -23.39 20.36 -1.99
CA LEU A 265 -21.96 20.57 -2.19
C LEU A 265 -21.25 19.22 -2.30
N VAL A 266 -20.53 18.99 -3.39
CA VAL A 266 -19.81 17.73 -3.64
C VAL A 266 -18.33 18.01 -3.87
N THR A 267 -17.48 17.19 -3.27
CA THR A 267 -16.06 17.10 -3.57
C THR A 267 -15.72 15.77 -4.24
N SER A 268 -14.82 15.85 -5.22
CA SER A 268 -14.19 14.69 -5.85
C SER A 268 -12.77 14.54 -5.30
N ILE A 269 -12.46 13.39 -4.72
CA ILE A 269 -11.17 13.11 -4.07
C ILE A 269 -10.50 11.91 -4.74
N ARG A 270 -9.23 12.04 -5.08
CA ARG A 270 -8.38 10.94 -5.59
C ARG A 270 -7.03 10.98 -4.91
N LEU A 271 -6.58 9.87 -4.31
CA LEU A 271 -5.29 9.87 -3.64
C LEU A 271 -4.15 10.12 -4.63
N LYS A 272 -3.29 11.07 -4.29
CA LYS A 272 -2.01 11.27 -4.99
C LYS A 272 -0.88 10.89 -4.05
N LEU A 273 -0.34 9.70 -4.25
CA LEU A 273 0.79 9.20 -3.47
C LEU A 273 2.10 9.68 -4.10
N LYS A 274 3.02 10.17 -3.28
CA LYS A 274 4.37 10.53 -3.73
C LYS A 274 5.08 9.26 -4.20
N ARG A 275 5.59 9.26 -5.44
CA ARG A 275 6.48 8.19 -5.91
C ARG A 275 7.77 8.26 -5.09
N VAL A 276 8.01 7.23 -4.28
CA VAL A 276 9.32 7.06 -3.64
C VAL A 276 10.29 6.69 -4.76
N ALA A 277 11.32 7.51 -4.98
CA ALA A 277 12.38 7.16 -5.91
C ALA A 277 12.96 5.82 -5.46
N GLY A 278 12.97 4.82 -6.35
CA GLY A 278 13.64 3.57 -6.05
C GLY A 278 15.08 3.86 -5.66
N ARG A 279 15.62 3.14 -4.67
CA ARG A 279 17.06 3.21 -4.39
C ARG A 279 17.79 2.95 -5.71
N ASN A 280 18.72 3.83 -6.08
CA ASN A 280 19.63 3.57 -7.20
C ASN A 280 20.47 2.36 -6.82
N THR A 281 20.01 1.17 -7.19
CA THR A 281 20.78 -0.06 -7.00
C THR A 281 21.91 -0.02 -8.02
N VAL A 282 23.11 0.34 -7.56
CA VAL A 282 24.32 0.17 -8.35
C VAL A 282 24.47 -1.32 -8.63
N ARG A 283 24.70 -1.68 -9.89
CA ARG A 283 24.89 -3.10 -10.26
C ARG A 283 26.12 -3.65 -9.54
N SER A 284 26.02 -4.89 -9.05
CA SER A 284 27.16 -5.58 -8.44
C SER A 284 28.29 -5.74 -9.47
N PHE A 285 29.52 -5.85 -9.01
CA PHE A 285 30.64 -6.25 -9.88
C PHE A 285 30.44 -7.68 -10.42
N ALA A 286 31.02 -7.95 -11.59
CA ALA A 286 31.01 -9.27 -12.22
C ALA A 286 32.07 -10.20 -11.61
N SER A 287 32.00 -10.44 -10.30
CA SER A 287 33.01 -11.23 -9.57
C SER A 287 33.15 -12.67 -10.10
N GLU A 288 32.14 -13.19 -10.80
CA GLU A 288 32.21 -14.44 -11.53
C GLU A 288 33.38 -14.52 -12.52
N LYS A 289 33.84 -13.39 -13.06
CA LYS A 289 34.99 -13.34 -13.99
C LYS A 289 36.31 -13.69 -13.31
N LEU A 290 36.42 -13.50 -12.00
CA LEU A 290 37.61 -13.87 -11.23
C LEU A 290 37.78 -15.38 -11.06
N LYS A 291 36.78 -16.19 -11.48
CA LYS A 291 36.97 -17.65 -11.60
C LYS A 291 37.90 -18.02 -12.75
N ASP A 292 38.02 -17.14 -13.74
CA ASP A 292 39.01 -17.28 -14.81
C ASP A 292 40.35 -16.76 -14.30
N ARG A 293 41.37 -17.62 -14.40
CA ARG A 293 42.71 -17.36 -13.88
C ARG A 293 43.34 -16.13 -14.53
N VAL A 294 43.12 -15.90 -15.83
CA VAL A 294 43.68 -14.75 -16.55
C VAL A 294 43.11 -13.43 -16.01
N ASN A 295 41.80 -13.39 -15.79
CA ASN A 295 41.14 -12.20 -15.24
C ASN A 295 41.52 -11.96 -13.78
N ALA A 296 41.73 -13.02 -13.00
CA ALA A 296 42.17 -12.91 -11.61
C ALA A 296 43.60 -12.36 -11.52
N GLU A 297 44.53 -12.84 -12.35
CA GLU A 297 45.91 -12.36 -12.41
C GLU A 297 45.95 -10.88 -12.86
N HIS A 298 45.18 -10.52 -13.89
CA HIS A 298 45.08 -9.13 -14.35
C HIS A 298 44.47 -8.19 -13.28
N PHE A 299 43.43 -8.65 -12.56
CA PHE A 299 42.86 -7.91 -11.43
C PHE A 299 43.89 -7.69 -10.32
N HIS A 300 44.67 -8.72 -9.99
CA HIS A 300 45.67 -8.66 -8.94
C HIS A 300 46.81 -7.68 -9.26
N ILE A 301 47.31 -7.69 -10.49
CA ILE A 301 48.37 -6.78 -10.95
C ILE A 301 47.88 -5.33 -10.89
N GLU A 302 46.72 -5.03 -11.47
CA GLU A 302 46.16 -3.67 -11.48
C GLU A 302 45.89 -3.16 -10.05
N LEU A 303 45.37 -4.02 -9.16
CA LEU A 303 45.15 -3.66 -7.76
C LEU A 303 46.46 -3.33 -7.05
N THR A 304 47.49 -4.16 -7.25
CA THR A 304 48.80 -4.00 -6.61
C THR A 304 49.46 -2.69 -7.06
N ASN A 305 49.44 -2.41 -8.36
CA ASN A 305 49.98 -1.16 -8.92
C ASN A 305 49.31 0.08 -8.31
N ARG A 306 47.98 0.03 -8.09
CA ARG A 306 47.22 1.15 -7.52
C ARG A 306 47.45 1.31 -6.03
N PHE A 307 47.65 0.22 -5.31
CA PHE A 307 47.94 0.27 -3.87
C PHE A 307 49.35 0.78 -3.59
N GLN A 308 50.31 0.59 -4.51
CA GLN A 308 51.67 1.12 -4.36
C GLN A 308 51.75 2.67 -4.38
N ILE A 309 50.74 3.35 -4.91
CA ILE A 309 50.71 4.81 -5.09
C ILE A 309 49.94 5.50 -3.94
N LEU A 310 49.36 4.73 -3.00
CA LEU A 310 48.58 5.30 -1.89
C LEU A 310 49.49 5.94 -0.83
N ASP A 311 49.04 7.08 -0.31
CA ASP A 311 49.78 7.86 0.68
C ASP A 311 49.40 7.46 2.11
N ASN A 312 50.40 7.02 2.89
CA ASN A 312 50.23 6.56 4.27
C ASN A 312 50.17 7.70 5.30
N SER A 313 50.26 8.96 4.89
CA SER A 313 50.29 10.11 5.80
C SER A 313 48.91 10.74 6.10
N ALA A 314 47.84 10.23 5.47
CA ALA A 314 46.47 10.73 5.64
C ALA A 314 45.76 10.18 6.91
N SER A 315 44.63 10.77 7.29
CA SER A 315 43.77 10.26 8.38
C SER A 315 43.22 8.86 8.06
N ILE A 316 42.78 8.11 9.09
CA ILE A 316 42.25 6.74 8.92
C ILE A 316 41.05 6.73 7.96
N GLU A 317 40.16 7.72 8.06
CA GLU A 317 39.01 7.88 7.17
C GLU A 317 39.42 8.14 5.71
N GLU A 318 40.46 8.93 5.49
CA GLU A 318 40.99 9.23 4.16
C GLU A 318 41.73 8.02 3.57
N GLN A 319 42.53 7.30 4.36
CA GLN A 319 43.19 6.06 3.94
C GLN A 319 42.17 5.01 3.53
N TRP A 320 41.10 4.83 4.32
CA TRP A 320 40.02 3.91 3.96
C TRP A 320 39.31 4.33 2.67
N ALA A 321 39.04 5.62 2.49
CA ALA A 321 38.44 6.13 1.26
C ALA A 321 39.32 5.83 0.03
N GLN A 322 40.63 6.08 0.13
CA GLN A 322 41.60 5.80 -0.92
C GLN A 322 41.67 4.31 -1.28
N ILE A 323 41.73 3.41 -0.29
CA ILE A 323 41.73 1.95 -0.51
C ILE A 323 40.45 1.51 -1.20
N LYS A 324 39.30 1.98 -0.70
CA LYS A 324 37.98 1.64 -1.23
C LYS A 324 37.85 2.13 -2.68
N ASP A 325 38.29 3.35 -2.98
CA ASP A 325 38.18 3.94 -4.31
C ASP A 325 39.13 3.26 -5.30
N ALA A 326 40.37 2.95 -4.88
CA ALA A 326 41.30 2.15 -5.67
C ALA A 326 40.74 0.76 -5.98
N ALA A 327 40.15 0.07 -5.00
CA ALA A 327 39.53 -1.24 -5.21
C ALA A 327 38.31 -1.19 -6.14
N ILE A 328 37.46 -0.17 -5.98
CA ILE A 328 36.30 0.06 -6.86
C ILE A 328 36.77 0.33 -8.29
N GLU A 329 37.76 1.19 -8.48
CA GLU A 329 38.24 1.56 -9.82
C GLU A 329 38.93 0.38 -10.52
N THR A 330 39.75 -0.39 -9.79
CA THR A 330 40.32 -1.64 -10.31
C THR A 330 39.22 -2.60 -10.75
N ALA A 331 38.19 -2.79 -9.92
CA ALA A 331 37.06 -3.65 -10.26
C ALA A 331 36.25 -3.13 -11.45
N GLU A 332 36.12 -1.81 -11.62
CA GLU A 332 35.47 -1.23 -12.78
C GLU A 332 36.25 -1.45 -14.08
N ARG A 333 37.58 -1.31 -14.05
CA ARG A 333 38.44 -1.48 -15.23
C ARG A 333 38.61 -2.93 -15.68
N THR A 334 38.71 -3.84 -14.73
CA THR A 334 39.11 -5.23 -15.00
C THR A 334 37.90 -6.14 -15.23
N ILE A 335 37.02 -6.27 -14.23
CA ILE A 335 35.85 -7.18 -14.28
C ILE A 335 34.57 -6.47 -14.72
N GLY A 336 34.47 -5.17 -14.44
CA GLY A 336 33.31 -4.36 -14.71
C GLY A 336 32.08 -4.74 -13.88
N ARG A 337 30.97 -4.06 -14.17
CA ARG A 337 29.68 -4.29 -13.51
C ARG A 337 28.94 -5.45 -14.19
N ARG A 338 28.21 -6.25 -13.41
CA ARG A 338 27.39 -7.36 -13.91
C ARG A 338 26.38 -6.84 -14.94
N ARG A 339 26.35 -7.49 -16.11
CA ARG A 339 25.43 -7.18 -17.20
C ARG A 339 24.24 -8.14 -17.19
N GLY A 340 23.07 -7.61 -17.50
CA GLY A 340 21.82 -8.37 -17.49
C GLY A 340 21.36 -8.85 -16.11
N THR A 341 20.24 -9.56 -16.13
CA THR A 341 19.62 -10.26 -15.01
C THR A 341 20.11 -11.70 -14.95
N GLN A 342 19.71 -12.46 -13.91
CA GLN A 342 19.99 -13.90 -13.83
C GLN A 342 19.54 -14.67 -15.09
N ARG A 343 18.47 -14.20 -15.74
CA ARG A 343 17.90 -14.81 -16.96
C ARG A 343 18.78 -14.62 -18.20
N GLU A 344 19.64 -13.62 -18.19
CA GLU A 344 20.45 -13.21 -19.32
C GLU A 344 21.90 -13.69 -19.20
N ARG A 345 22.21 -14.51 -18.18
CA ARG A 345 23.56 -15.07 -17.92
C ARG A 345 24.14 -15.93 -19.05
N TRP A 346 23.28 -16.37 -19.98
CA TRP A 346 23.74 -17.10 -21.16
C TRP A 346 24.38 -16.18 -22.22
N ILE A 347 24.11 -14.86 -22.17
CA ILE A 347 24.69 -13.87 -23.08
C ILE A 347 26.11 -13.53 -22.60
N GLN A 348 27.08 -13.71 -23.48
CA GLN A 348 28.49 -13.45 -23.20
C GLN A 348 28.87 -11.99 -23.45
N ASP A 349 30.01 -11.57 -22.91
CA ASP A 349 30.50 -10.19 -23.03
C ASP A 349 30.67 -9.73 -24.48
N ARG A 350 31.15 -10.62 -25.37
CA ARG A 350 31.25 -10.35 -26.81
C ARG A 350 29.91 -9.87 -27.41
N THR A 351 28.81 -10.51 -27.02
CA THR A 351 27.47 -10.17 -27.51
C THR A 351 26.95 -8.89 -26.85
N TRP A 352 27.28 -8.69 -25.57
CA TRP A 352 26.98 -7.43 -24.89
C TRP A 352 27.68 -6.23 -25.53
N SER A 353 28.95 -6.37 -25.95
CA SER A 353 29.67 -5.31 -26.68
C SER A 353 29.01 -4.98 -28.02
N LEU A 354 28.62 -6.00 -28.80
CA LEU A 354 27.88 -5.81 -30.04
C LEU A 354 26.52 -5.11 -29.82
N LEU A 355 25.85 -5.39 -28.69
CA LEU A 355 24.60 -4.72 -28.32
C LEU A 355 24.82 -3.24 -27.99
N ASP A 356 25.94 -2.90 -27.36
CA ASP A 356 26.31 -1.51 -27.05
C ASP A 356 26.64 -0.73 -28.34
N GLU A 357 27.45 -1.29 -29.23
CA GLU A 357 27.74 -0.72 -30.55
C GLU A 357 26.45 -0.48 -31.35
N ARG A 358 25.56 -1.48 -31.39
CA ARG A 358 24.26 -1.36 -32.06
C ARG A 358 23.41 -0.23 -31.46
N ARG A 359 23.48 -0.03 -30.13
CA ARG A 359 22.76 1.07 -29.44
C ARG A 359 23.33 2.44 -29.80
N VAL A 360 24.64 2.56 -30.01
CA VAL A 360 25.27 3.80 -30.50
C VAL A 360 24.79 4.11 -31.91
N LYS A 361 24.83 3.15 -32.83
CA LYS A 361 24.35 3.35 -34.21
C LYS A 361 22.86 3.68 -34.28
N LYS A 362 22.03 3.09 -33.40
CA LYS A 362 20.61 3.48 -33.27
C LYS A 362 20.44 4.95 -32.90
N ARG A 363 21.21 5.44 -31.91
CA ARG A 363 21.18 6.85 -31.50
C ARG A 363 21.64 7.78 -32.62
N GLN A 364 22.72 7.44 -33.32
CA GLN A 364 23.22 8.20 -34.48
C GLN A 364 22.15 8.32 -35.56
N ARG A 365 21.47 7.22 -35.90
CA ARG A 365 20.35 7.22 -36.85
C ARG A 365 19.19 8.11 -36.40
N ASP A 366 18.80 8.01 -35.13
CA ASP A 366 17.65 8.75 -34.59
C ASP A 366 17.94 10.27 -34.45
N GLN A 367 19.22 10.66 -34.39
CA GLN A 367 19.68 12.06 -34.26
C GLN A 367 20.24 12.66 -35.57
N ALA A 368 20.28 11.88 -36.65
CA ALA A 368 20.83 12.31 -37.94
C ALA A 368 20.04 13.50 -38.51
N LYS A 369 20.77 14.51 -38.98
CA LYS A 369 20.19 15.75 -39.53
C LYS A 369 20.02 15.68 -41.05
N THR A 370 20.84 14.88 -41.72
CA THR A 370 20.80 14.66 -43.17
C THR A 370 20.36 13.24 -43.50
N GLU A 371 19.86 13.05 -44.72
CA GLU A 371 19.39 11.74 -45.17
C GLU A 371 20.55 10.76 -45.45
N GLU A 372 21.71 11.26 -45.85
CA GLU A 372 22.93 10.47 -46.06
C GLU A 372 23.45 9.87 -44.73
N GLU A 373 23.58 10.69 -43.68
CA GLU A 373 23.97 10.24 -42.33
C GLU A 373 22.99 9.19 -41.79
N ARG A 374 21.69 9.41 -42.01
CA ARG A 374 20.64 8.47 -41.59
C ARG A 374 20.77 7.14 -42.32
N ASN A 375 21.08 7.16 -43.62
CA ASN A 375 21.25 5.97 -44.43
C ASN A 375 22.50 5.18 -44.04
N GLU A 376 23.64 5.83 -43.82
CA GLU A 376 24.87 5.19 -43.36
C GLU A 376 24.69 4.56 -41.97
N ALA A 377 24.13 5.31 -41.02
CA ALA A 377 23.84 4.80 -39.68
C ALA A 377 22.83 3.64 -39.71
N SER A 378 21.86 3.67 -40.63
CA SER A 378 20.89 2.59 -40.83
C SER A 378 21.53 1.33 -41.41
N GLN A 379 22.47 1.46 -42.36
CA GLN A 379 23.23 0.33 -42.90
C GLN A 379 24.11 -0.31 -41.82
N ALA A 380 24.89 0.50 -41.09
CA ALA A 380 25.72 0.03 -39.99
C ALA A 380 24.89 -0.64 -38.88
N TYR A 381 23.70 -0.09 -38.55
CA TYR A 381 22.78 -0.71 -37.60
C TYR A 381 22.29 -2.08 -38.09
N ARG A 382 21.93 -2.22 -39.37
CA ARG A 382 21.47 -3.50 -39.94
C ARG A 382 22.58 -4.55 -39.91
N GLU A 383 23.81 -4.17 -40.21
CA GLU A 383 24.96 -5.07 -40.14
C GLU A 383 25.21 -5.55 -38.70
N LEU A 384 25.26 -4.61 -37.76
CA LEU A 384 25.41 -4.93 -36.33
C LEU A 384 24.25 -5.79 -35.83
N ASP A 385 23.01 -5.56 -36.27
CA ASP A 385 21.87 -6.38 -35.90
C ASP A 385 22.02 -7.83 -36.38
N ARG A 386 22.55 -8.06 -37.59
CA ARG A 386 22.88 -9.40 -38.07
C ARG A 386 23.98 -10.05 -37.22
N ARG A 387 25.02 -9.31 -36.85
CA ARG A 387 26.11 -9.80 -35.98
C ARG A 387 25.59 -10.17 -34.58
N VAL A 388 24.80 -9.29 -33.95
CA VAL A 388 24.14 -9.54 -32.66
C VAL A 388 23.28 -10.80 -32.73
N LYS A 389 22.44 -10.96 -33.77
CA LYS A 389 21.60 -12.15 -33.93
C LYS A 389 22.42 -13.43 -34.04
N ARG A 390 23.51 -13.43 -34.81
CA ARG A 390 24.44 -14.57 -34.92
C ARG A 390 25.09 -14.88 -33.58
N SER A 391 25.62 -13.87 -32.90
CA SER A 391 26.29 -14.01 -31.59
C SER A 391 25.33 -14.53 -30.51
N CYS A 392 24.11 -14.01 -30.42
CA CYS A 392 23.09 -14.52 -29.49
C CYS A 392 22.75 -16.00 -29.72
N ARG A 393 22.67 -16.45 -30.98
CA ARG A 393 22.41 -17.88 -31.28
C ARG A 393 23.57 -18.76 -30.84
N ALA A 394 24.81 -18.33 -31.12
CA ALA A 394 26.01 -19.03 -30.68
C ALA A 394 26.09 -19.10 -29.16
N ASP A 395 25.97 -17.96 -28.46
CA ASP A 395 25.95 -17.88 -27.01
C ASP A 395 24.88 -18.78 -26.38
N LYS A 396 23.68 -18.83 -26.99
CA LYS A 396 22.59 -19.65 -26.49
C LYS A 396 22.88 -21.14 -26.66
N LYS A 397 23.48 -21.54 -27.78
CA LYS A 397 23.93 -22.91 -28.04
C LYS A 397 25.02 -23.31 -27.04
N ASP A 398 26.09 -22.52 -26.92
CA ASP A 398 27.20 -22.74 -25.99
C ASP A 398 26.72 -22.88 -24.53
N TRP A 399 25.70 -22.11 -24.15
CA TRP A 399 25.11 -22.21 -22.82
C TRP A 399 24.30 -23.50 -22.62
N LEU A 400 23.51 -23.92 -23.62
CA LEU A 400 22.77 -25.17 -23.56
C LEU A 400 23.72 -26.38 -23.50
N ASP A 401 24.77 -26.38 -24.32
CA ASP A 401 25.76 -27.45 -24.35
C ASP A 401 26.46 -27.58 -23.00
N ARG A 402 26.93 -26.47 -22.41
CA ARG A 402 27.52 -26.47 -21.05
C ARG A 402 26.55 -26.96 -19.98
N LYS A 403 25.28 -26.57 -20.04
CA LYS A 403 24.25 -27.05 -19.10
C LYS A 403 23.98 -28.54 -19.28
N GLY A 404 24.02 -29.06 -20.51
CA GLY A 404 23.94 -30.49 -20.77
C GLY A 404 25.10 -31.26 -20.13
N THR A 405 26.33 -30.79 -20.31
CA THR A 405 27.51 -31.40 -19.69
C THR A 405 27.46 -31.34 -18.15
N GLU A 406 27.07 -30.20 -17.58
CA GLU A 406 26.92 -30.03 -16.12
C GLU A 406 25.86 -30.99 -15.56
N ALA A 407 24.74 -31.17 -16.26
CA ALA A 407 23.71 -32.14 -15.87
C ALA A 407 24.23 -33.58 -15.94
N GLN A 408 24.95 -33.95 -17.01
CA GLN A 408 25.49 -35.30 -17.16
C GLN A 408 26.48 -35.64 -16.04
N VAL A 409 27.45 -34.76 -15.78
CA VAL A 409 28.43 -34.96 -14.71
C VAL A 409 27.75 -35.06 -13.34
N ALA A 410 26.75 -34.21 -13.07
CA ALA A 410 26.00 -34.28 -11.82
C ALA A 410 25.22 -35.59 -11.68
N ALA A 411 24.63 -36.10 -12.77
CA ALA A 411 23.96 -37.39 -12.78
C ALA A 411 24.93 -38.55 -12.53
N ASP A 412 26.08 -38.54 -13.21
CA ASP A 412 27.11 -39.59 -13.08
C ASP A 412 27.72 -39.64 -11.67
N GLN A 413 27.81 -38.49 -10.99
CA GLN A 413 28.31 -38.36 -9.62
C GLN A 413 27.23 -38.57 -8.53
N GLY A 414 25.96 -38.75 -8.93
CA GLY A 414 24.84 -38.84 -7.99
C GLY A 414 24.49 -37.50 -7.29
N ASP A 415 25.02 -36.36 -7.75
CA ASP A 415 24.70 -35.02 -7.24
C ASP A 415 23.31 -34.57 -7.73
N SER A 416 22.30 -35.10 -7.04
CA SER A 416 20.89 -34.82 -7.29
C SER A 416 20.54 -33.33 -7.17
N ARG A 417 21.28 -32.56 -6.35
CA ARG A 417 21.03 -31.13 -6.13
C ARG A 417 21.45 -30.31 -7.33
N THR A 418 22.65 -30.54 -7.85
CA THR A 418 23.16 -29.82 -9.03
C THR A 418 22.33 -30.17 -10.25
N LEU A 419 22.00 -31.46 -10.43
CA LEU A 419 21.09 -31.91 -11.49
C LEU A 419 19.73 -31.20 -11.43
N PHE A 420 19.10 -31.14 -10.25
CA PHE A 420 17.83 -30.42 -10.06
C PHE A 420 17.96 -28.91 -10.37
N CYS A 421 19.05 -28.27 -9.92
CA CYS A 421 19.28 -26.86 -10.21
C CYS A 421 19.41 -26.59 -11.71
N VAL A 422 20.12 -27.45 -12.45
CA VAL A 422 20.26 -27.33 -13.91
C VAL A 422 18.92 -27.52 -14.61
N VAL A 423 18.15 -28.54 -14.24
CA VAL A 423 16.81 -28.79 -14.80
C VAL A 423 15.88 -27.61 -14.53
N ARG A 424 15.91 -27.03 -13.32
CA ARG A 424 15.12 -25.84 -12.97
C ARG A 424 15.49 -24.63 -13.81
N ASP A 425 16.79 -24.39 -14.02
CA ASP A 425 17.28 -23.29 -14.83
C ASP A 425 16.86 -23.42 -16.32
N LEU A 426 16.80 -24.66 -16.83
CA LEU A 426 16.38 -24.97 -18.21
C LEU A 426 14.86 -24.88 -18.40
N THR A 427 14.10 -25.57 -17.55
CA THR A 427 12.64 -25.70 -17.65
C THR A 427 11.89 -24.44 -17.25
N ARG A 428 12.54 -23.55 -16.48
CA ARG A 428 11.92 -22.34 -15.93
C ARG A 428 10.70 -22.66 -15.05
N ALA A 429 10.61 -23.89 -14.55
CA ALA A 429 9.54 -24.27 -13.64
C ALA A 429 9.63 -23.35 -12.42
N ARG A 430 8.56 -22.56 -12.21
CA ARG A 430 8.39 -21.86 -10.94
C ARG A 430 8.34 -22.94 -9.88
N SER A 431 9.16 -22.84 -8.83
CA SER A 431 8.93 -23.64 -7.64
C SER A 431 7.47 -23.44 -7.26
N GLY A 432 6.69 -24.52 -7.26
CA GLY A 432 5.38 -24.49 -6.65
C GLY A 432 5.53 -23.83 -5.29
N SER A 433 4.59 -22.95 -4.96
CA SER A 433 4.41 -22.47 -3.59
C SER A 433 4.61 -23.65 -2.65
N THR A 434 5.46 -23.52 -1.63
CA THR A 434 5.56 -24.48 -0.53
C THR A 434 4.21 -24.50 0.18
N GLY A 435 3.28 -25.25 -0.40
CA GLY A 435 1.95 -25.45 0.14
C GLY A 435 1.98 -26.47 1.28
N PRO A 436 0.94 -26.49 2.12
CA PRO A 436 0.79 -27.49 3.17
C PRO A 436 0.93 -28.91 2.62
N ILE A 437 1.63 -29.76 3.37
CA ILE A 437 1.82 -31.17 3.01
C ILE A 437 0.47 -31.87 3.14
N ARG A 438 0.06 -32.55 2.06
CA ARG A 438 -1.17 -33.33 2.01
C ARG A 438 -0.82 -34.81 2.02
N ASP A 439 -1.69 -35.63 2.59
CA ASP A 439 -1.57 -37.09 2.46
C ASP A 439 -1.86 -37.55 1.02
N THR A 440 -1.71 -38.85 0.76
CA THR A 440 -1.99 -39.46 -0.56
C THR A 440 -3.46 -39.34 -0.98
N THR A 441 -4.35 -38.95 -0.07
CA THR A 441 -5.78 -38.69 -0.31
C THR A 441 -6.10 -37.21 -0.51
N GLY A 442 -5.10 -36.33 -0.39
CA GLY A 442 -5.23 -34.88 -0.57
C GLY A 442 -5.69 -34.13 0.69
N LYS A 443 -5.83 -34.80 1.83
CA LYS A 443 -6.21 -34.20 3.13
C LYS A 443 -5.00 -33.51 3.75
N MET A 444 -5.23 -32.33 4.34
CA MET A 444 -4.17 -31.58 5.01
C MET A 444 -3.69 -32.32 6.25
N LEU A 445 -2.38 -32.51 6.36
CA LEU A 445 -1.77 -33.03 7.59
C LEU A 445 -1.79 -31.92 8.63
N ASN A 446 -2.64 -32.06 9.65
CA ASN A 446 -2.69 -31.17 10.82
C ASN A 446 -2.22 -31.91 12.09
N GLY A 447 -2.04 -31.19 13.20
CA GLY A 447 -1.54 -31.78 14.45
C GLY A 447 -2.41 -32.92 14.99
N LYS A 448 -3.72 -32.92 14.70
CA LYS A 448 -4.63 -34.02 15.09
C LYS A 448 -4.44 -35.26 14.21
N VAL A 449 -4.36 -35.07 12.89
CA VAL A 449 -4.10 -36.16 11.94
C VAL A 449 -2.77 -36.84 12.22
N LEU A 450 -1.75 -36.08 12.64
CA LEU A 450 -0.46 -36.65 13.01
C LEU A 450 -0.49 -37.44 14.32
N GLN A 451 -1.25 -36.97 15.31
CA GLN A 451 -1.48 -37.75 16.53
C GLN A 451 -2.19 -39.07 16.20
N GLU A 452 -3.20 -39.04 15.33
CA GLU A 452 -3.92 -40.23 14.86
C GLU A 452 -2.98 -41.22 14.15
N MET A 453 -2.16 -40.74 13.20
CA MET A 453 -1.17 -41.57 12.50
C MET A 453 -0.13 -42.17 13.45
N THR A 454 0.34 -41.39 14.41
CA THR A 454 1.34 -41.84 15.39
C THR A 454 0.74 -42.90 16.34
N THR A 455 -0.51 -42.71 16.76
CA THR A 455 -1.24 -43.67 17.62
C THR A 455 -1.54 -44.97 16.86
N SER A 456 -1.89 -44.87 15.58
CA SER A 456 -2.09 -46.03 14.71
C SER A 456 -0.80 -46.82 14.51
N LEU A 457 0.32 -46.12 14.25
CA LEU A 457 1.63 -46.75 14.14
C LEU A 457 2.05 -47.43 15.46
N GLU A 458 1.79 -46.82 16.60
CA GLU A 458 2.03 -47.42 17.92
C GLU A 458 1.22 -48.70 18.12
N HIS A 459 -0.05 -48.69 17.74
CA HIS A 459 -0.94 -49.85 17.82
C HIS A 459 -0.48 -51.01 16.91
N GLU A 460 -0.10 -50.72 15.66
CA GLU A 460 0.39 -51.74 14.72
C GLU A 460 1.77 -52.27 15.11
N ALA A 461 2.68 -51.39 15.57
CA ALA A 461 3.99 -51.81 16.07
C ALA A 461 3.86 -52.74 17.28
N ALA A 462 2.93 -52.46 18.19
CA ALA A 462 2.68 -53.30 19.36
C ALA A 462 2.23 -54.73 18.99
N LYS A 463 1.46 -54.90 17.91
CA LYS A 463 1.03 -56.24 17.42
C LYS A 463 2.20 -57.12 16.99
N VAL A 464 3.30 -56.52 16.56
CA VAL A 464 4.53 -57.21 16.14
C VAL A 464 5.64 -57.14 17.20
N GLY A 465 5.32 -56.72 18.43
CA GLY A 465 6.27 -56.63 19.54
C GLY A 465 7.28 -55.48 19.44
N LEU A 466 7.03 -54.50 18.56
CA LEU A 466 7.88 -53.32 18.38
C LEU A 466 7.32 -52.13 19.19
N ARG A 467 8.23 -51.30 19.71
CA ARG A 467 7.87 -50.06 20.41
C ARG A 467 8.56 -48.87 19.76
N ILE A 468 7.82 -47.78 19.59
CA ILE A 468 8.39 -46.50 19.14
C ILE A 468 9.26 -45.93 20.25
N SER A 469 10.54 -45.70 19.96
CA SER A 469 11.45 -45.06 20.91
C SER A 469 11.20 -43.55 20.93
N THR A 470 10.77 -43.05 22.08
CA THR A 470 10.54 -41.63 22.35
C THR A 470 11.85 -40.84 22.31
N ASP A 471 12.96 -41.43 22.75
CA ASP A 471 14.30 -40.81 22.75
C ASP A 471 14.91 -40.64 21.35
N LYS A 472 14.44 -41.40 20.35
CA LYS A 472 14.96 -41.38 18.97
C LYS A 472 13.99 -40.75 17.96
N THR A 473 12.92 -40.16 18.47
CA THR A 473 11.85 -39.58 17.67
C THR A 473 11.71 -38.12 18.05
N ASN A 474 11.71 -37.24 17.06
CA ASN A 474 11.55 -35.81 17.25
C ASN A 474 10.54 -35.29 16.23
N VAL A 475 9.82 -34.23 16.59
CA VAL A 475 8.87 -33.54 15.72
C VAL A 475 9.49 -32.25 15.25
N MET A 476 9.32 -31.88 13.98
CA MET A 476 9.70 -30.56 13.48
C MET A 476 8.48 -29.86 12.90
N ALA A 477 8.19 -28.66 13.40
CA ALA A 477 7.17 -27.77 12.85
C ALA A 477 7.82 -26.69 11.98
N VAL A 478 7.33 -26.53 10.75
CA VAL A 478 7.76 -25.46 9.85
C VAL A 478 6.64 -24.44 9.77
N SER A 479 6.94 -23.17 10.09
CA SER A 479 6.01 -22.03 9.95
C SER A 479 4.79 -22.04 10.90
N ARG A 480 4.99 -22.21 12.22
CA ARG A 480 3.93 -22.05 13.23
C ARG A 480 4.34 -21.13 14.39
N MET A 481 3.35 -20.42 14.96
CA MET A 481 3.50 -19.66 16.23
C MET A 481 3.20 -20.51 17.47
N THR A 482 2.59 -21.70 17.32
CA THR A 482 2.20 -22.57 18.44
C THR A 482 2.86 -23.94 18.32
N PRO A 483 3.49 -24.44 19.40
CA PRO A 483 4.15 -25.74 19.40
C PRO A 483 3.15 -26.88 19.27
N VAL A 484 3.56 -27.94 18.59
CA VAL A 484 2.72 -29.10 18.27
C VAL A 484 2.94 -30.15 19.35
N ARG A 485 1.86 -30.58 20.01
CA ARG A 485 1.93 -31.59 21.07
C ARG A 485 1.56 -32.95 20.51
N ILE A 486 2.56 -33.79 20.22
CA ILE A 486 2.37 -35.19 19.84
C ILE A 486 2.87 -36.09 20.97
N THR A 487 2.08 -37.09 21.34
CA THR A 487 2.42 -38.07 22.39
C THR A 487 2.58 -39.47 21.83
N VAL A 488 3.57 -40.21 22.32
CA VAL A 488 3.77 -41.65 22.12
C VAL A 488 3.88 -42.30 23.50
N SER A 489 3.14 -43.38 23.77
CA SER A 489 3.13 -44.04 25.09
C SER A 489 2.92 -43.06 26.26
N ASN A 490 2.03 -42.08 26.11
CA ASN A 490 1.78 -40.97 27.06
C ASN A 490 2.99 -40.05 27.37
N GLN A 491 4.08 -40.14 26.60
CA GLN A 491 5.21 -39.22 26.67
C GLN A 491 5.17 -38.23 25.51
N LEU A 492 5.45 -36.96 25.80
CA LEU A 492 5.50 -35.90 24.80
C LEU A 492 6.78 -36.02 23.97
N ILE A 493 6.65 -36.00 22.64
CA ILE A 493 7.80 -35.98 21.73
C ILE A 493 8.37 -34.55 21.66
N GLU A 494 9.69 -34.43 21.70
CA GLU A 494 10.38 -33.14 21.60
C GLU A 494 10.20 -32.49 20.21
N GLU A 495 9.90 -31.19 20.20
CA GLU A 495 9.88 -30.38 18.98
C GLU A 495 11.26 -29.75 18.74
N VAL A 496 11.92 -30.10 17.62
CA VAL A 496 13.25 -29.62 17.25
C VAL A 496 13.20 -28.60 16.11
N LYS A 497 14.13 -27.63 16.13
CA LYS A 497 14.27 -26.59 15.08
C LYS A 497 15.14 -27.03 13.90
N GLN A 498 15.97 -28.04 14.11
CA GLN A 498 16.85 -28.62 13.10
C GLN A 498 17.12 -30.09 13.43
N PHE A 499 17.34 -30.92 12.40
CA PHE A 499 17.78 -32.29 12.58
C PHE A 499 18.62 -32.75 11.38
N THR A 500 19.40 -33.82 11.55
CA THR A 500 20.22 -34.39 10.47
C THR A 500 19.52 -35.60 9.85
N TYR A 501 19.22 -35.53 8.55
CA TYR A 501 18.64 -36.63 7.77
C TYR A 501 19.61 -37.06 6.67
N LEU A 502 19.99 -38.33 6.63
CA LEU A 502 20.86 -38.88 5.56
C LEU A 502 22.09 -38.01 5.28
N GLY A 503 22.75 -37.53 6.35
CA GLY A 503 23.94 -36.67 6.26
C GLY A 503 23.69 -35.19 5.98
N SER A 504 22.44 -34.75 5.82
CA SER A 504 22.07 -33.36 5.56
C SER A 504 21.35 -32.72 6.75
N ILE A 505 21.72 -31.49 7.11
CA ILE A 505 21.00 -30.73 8.13
C ILE A 505 19.74 -30.12 7.50
N VAL A 506 18.59 -30.46 8.04
CA VAL A 506 17.30 -29.86 7.72
C VAL A 506 16.96 -28.90 8.86
N ALA A 507 16.81 -27.61 8.55
CA ALA A 507 16.51 -26.57 9.53
C ALA A 507 15.28 -25.74 9.11
N ALA A 508 14.50 -25.31 10.09
CA ALA A 508 13.39 -24.38 9.86
C ALA A 508 13.94 -22.96 9.63
N ASP A 509 14.12 -22.56 8.37
CA ASP A 509 14.48 -21.18 8.02
C ASP A 509 13.26 -20.25 8.23
N VAL A 510 13.35 -19.37 9.21
CA VAL A 510 12.27 -18.48 9.68
C VAL A 510 12.11 -17.26 8.76
N SER A 511 12.96 -17.07 7.74
CA SER A 511 13.11 -15.76 7.10
C SER A 511 12.25 -15.45 5.87
N THR A 512 11.49 -16.38 5.27
CA THR A 512 10.84 -16.06 3.96
C THR A 512 9.48 -16.70 3.60
N ILE A 513 8.71 -17.27 4.53
CA ILE A 513 7.44 -17.94 4.13
C ILE A 513 6.27 -17.53 5.03
N ASN A 514 5.43 -16.66 4.49
CA ASN A 514 4.11 -16.32 5.02
C ASN A 514 3.08 -17.10 4.20
N ILE A 515 2.77 -18.34 4.59
CA ILE A 515 1.74 -19.16 3.92
C ILE A 515 0.93 -19.89 4.99
N ASP A 516 -0.40 -19.76 4.90
CA ASP A 516 -1.38 -20.58 5.60
C ASP A 516 -1.23 -22.04 5.15
N GLY A 517 -0.44 -22.82 5.89
CA GLY A 517 -0.23 -24.23 5.59
C GLY A 517 0.63 -24.91 6.64
N GLU A 518 0.04 -25.90 7.30
CA GLU A 518 0.70 -26.70 8.32
C GLU A 518 1.53 -27.80 7.62
N ALA A 519 2.84 -27.85 7.89
CA ALA A 519 3.72 -28.89 7.39
C ALA A 519 4.47 -29.52 8.56
N PHE A 520 4.49 -30.85 8.57
CA PHE A 520 5.09 -31.64 9.63
C PHE A 520 5.91 -32.75 8.99
N LEU A 521 7.08 -33.00 9.55
CA LEU A 521 7.97 -34.04 9.10
C LEU A 521 8.27 -34.96 10.28
N TYR A 522 8.00 -36.26 10.10
CA TYR A 522 8.34 -37.31 11.06
C TYR A 522 9.64 -37.95 10.60
N VAL A 523 10.67 -37.94 11.45
CA VAL A 523 11.96 -38.55 11.10
C VAL A 523 12.35 -39.54 12.17
N HIS A 524 12.42 -40.81 11.77
CA HIS A 524 13.11 -41.83 12.55
C HIS A 524 14.61 -41.76 12.27
N LYS A 525 15.40 -41.58 13.32
CA LYS A 525 16.84 -41.85 13.24
C LYS A 525 17.03 -43.38 13.27
N LYS A 526 17.24 -44.01 12.12
CA LYS A 526 17.88 -45.34 12.09
C LYS A 526 19.32 -45.15 12.59
N VAL A 527 19.76 -46.02 13.51
CA VAL A 527 21.17 -46.07 13.97
C VAL A 527 21.56 -47.55 13.98
N PRO A 528 22.85 -47.83 13.74
CA PRO A 528 23.48 -48.03 12.44
C PRO A 528 22.97 -49.29 11.71
#